data_AF-A0A9D1H620-F1
#
_entry.id   AF-A0A9D1H620-F1
#
_cell.length_a   1.000
_cell.length_b   1.000
_cell.length_c   1.000
_cell.angle_alpha   90.00
_cell.angle_beta   90.00
_cell.angle_gamma   90.00
#
_symmetry.space_group_name_H-M   'P 1'
#
loop_
_entity.id
_entity.type
_entity.pdbx_description
1 polymer ?
#
loop_
_entity_poly.entity_id
_entity_poly.type
_entity_poly.pdbx_seq_one_letter_code
_entity_poly.pdbx_strand_id
1 'polypeptide(L)'
;MQETVIRSTYHTPTLTLTRPDSGIDGEPIVFSLLYNGESYGELTVSFQDDGCPLLTVHLSGMQADENFADQVLKCCLLELMPDIGRPQAMLSIPVEWAALAPGYGFFPAEDGFFQRPAEEKFRRETGISYCGLACCLCDEQPGCKGCQMGGCSMTESCTILHCCRDKGLKGCGRCSEFPCGERMLSNPRMRAFARFAAEMGEDTLIDALQTGAKRGMIYHYPGTLVGDYDLPGSEEGILSLLHRMCGYPKD
;
A
#
# COMPACT_ATOMS: atom_id res chain seq x y z
N MET A 1 -15.00 10.16 -14.80
CA MET A 1 -14.86 9.77 -13.38
C MET A 1 -14.85 8.27 -13.33
N GLN A 2 -13.74 7.63 -12.93
CA GLN A 2 -13.78 6.19 -12.63
C GLN A 2 -14.82 5.95 -11.54
N GLU A 3 -15.68 4.97 -11.72
CA GLU A 3 -16.74 4.64 -10.79
C GLU A 3 -16.10 4.10 -9.50
N THR A 4 -16.42 4.72 -8.37
CA THR A 4 -15.93 4.30 -7.05
C THR A 4 -16.65 3.00 -6.67
N VAL A 5 -15.91 1.89 -6.54
CA VAL A 5 -16.47 0.57 -6.22
C VAL A 5 -16.16 0.24 -4.77
N ILE A 6 -16.84 0.92 -3.85
CA ILE A 6 -16.72 0.64 -2.41
C ILE A 6 -17.59 -0.58 -2.08
N ARG A 7 -16.95 -1.65 -1.59
CA ARG A 7 -17.61 -2.88 -1.15
C ARG A 7 -18.51 -2.61 0.06
N SER A 8 -19.55 -3.42 0.24
CA SER A 8 -20.41 -3.35 1.43
C SER A 8 -19.74 -3.95 2.67
N THR A 9 -18.71 -4.76 2.50
CA THR A 9 -18.01 -5.40 3.61
C THR A 9 -16.52 -5.54 3.35
N TYR A 10 -15.73 -5.28 4.39
CA TYR A 10 -14.30 -5.53 4.48
C TYR A 10 -14.03 -6.40 5.70
N HIS A 11 -13.19 -7.41 5.56
CA HIS A 11 -12.96 -8.38 6.63
C HIS A 11 -11.48 -8.73 6.76
N THR A 12 -10.99 -8.66 7.99
CA THR A 12 -9.74 -9.29 8.45
C THR A 12 -10.10 -10.33 9.51
N PRO A 13 -9.18 -11.19 9.97
CA PRO A 13 -9.50 -12.21 10.97
C PRO A 13 -10.18 -11.69 12.24
N THR A 14 -9.93 -10.42 12.61
CA THR A 14 -10.47 -9.82 13.83
C THR A 14 -11.34 -8.59 13.58
N LEU A 15 -11.18 -7.88 12.45
CA LEU A 15 -11.95 -6.68 12.11
C LEU A 15 -12.96 -6.97 11.00
N THR A 16 -14.18 -6.48 11.14
CA THR A 16 -15.16 -6.39 10.05
C THR A 16 -15.68 -4.97 9.95
N LEU A 17 -15.56 -4.38 8.76
CA LEU A 17 -16.29 -3.18 8.38
C LEU A 17 -17.50 -3.65 7.59
N THR A 18 -18.71 -3.27 7.99
CA THR A 18 -19.92 -3.61 7.25
C THR A 18 -20.85 -2.42 7.18
N ARG A 19 -21.48 -2.20 6.03
CA ARG A 19 -22.55 -1.21 5.88
C ARG A 19 -23.85 -1.91 5.50
N PRO A 20 -25.00 -1.47 6.03
CA PRO A 20 -26.29 -1.87 5.47
C PRO A 20 -26.39 -1.39 4.02
N ASP A 21 -26.92 -2.23 3.13
CA ASP A 21 -27.09 -1.89 1.72
C ASP A 21 -28.04 -0.68 1.55
N SER A 22 -27.75 0.13 0.51
CA SER A 22 -28.37 1.42 0.15
C SER A 22 -27.86 2.64 0.94
N GLY A 23 -26.73 3.20 0.49
CA GLY A 23 -26.43 4.60 0.73
C GLY A 23 -27.32 5.50 -0.13
N ILE A 24 -27.61 6.71 0.34
CA ILE A 24 -28.24 7.77 -0.45
C ILE A 24 -27.11 8.54 -1.14
N ASP A 25 -27.23 8.82 -2.44
CA ASP A 25 -26.25 9.63 -3.16
C ASP A 25 -26.06 11.00 -2.48
N GLY A 26 -24.80 11.32 -2.14
CA GLY A 26 -24.42 12.56 -1.47
C GLY A 26 -24.34 12.48 0.06
N GLU A 27 -24.77 11.37 0.67
CA GLU A 27 -24.56 11.13 2.10
C GLU A 27 -23.22 10.42 2.37
N PRO A 28 -22.61 10.61 3.55
CA PRO A 28 -21.44 9.84 3.96
C PRO A 28 -21.72 8.34 3.93
N ILE A 29 -20.76 7.57 3.46
CA ILE A 29 -20.81 6.11 3.53
C ILE A 29 -20.43 5.71 4.96
N VAL A 30 -21.33 5.04 5.66
CA VAL A 30 -21.12 4.63 7.06
C VAL A 30 -20.92 3.12 7.14
N PHE A 31 -19.82 2.71 7.78
CA PHE A 31 -19.53 1.33 8.15
C PHE A 31 -19.61 1.16 9.66
N SER A 32 -20.29 0.12 10.12
CA SER A 32 -20.13 -0.39 11.48
C SER A 32 -18.77 -1.05 11.63
N LEU A 33 -18.04 -0.67 12.69
CA LEU A 33 -16.75 -1.25 13.09
C LEU A 33 -17.00 -2.39 14.07
N LEU A 34 -16.83 -3.63 13.59
CA LEU A 34 -16.90 -4.82 14.43
C LEU A 34 -15.51 -5.37 14.71
N TYR A 35 -15.15 -5.59 15.97
CA TYR A 35 -13.90 -6.22 16.37
C TYR A 35 -14.18 -7.46 17.21
N ASN A 36 -13.69 -8.62 16.77
CA ASN A 36 -14.02 -9.94 17.33
C ASN A 36 -15.55 -10.18 17.44
N GLY A 37 -16.33 -9.59 16.53
CA GLY A 37 -17.78 -9.69 16.49
C GLY A 37 -18.54 -8.67 17.35
N GLU A 38 -17.83 -7.86 18.15
CA GLU A 38 -18.43 -6.81 18.98
C GLU A 38 -18.35 -5.44 18.31
N SER A 39 -19.34 -4.58 18.53
CA SER A 39 -19.38 -3.23 17.93
C SER A 39 -18.52 -2.24 18.70
N TYR A 40 -17.57 -1.62 18.02
CA TYR A 40 -16.64 -0.63 18.59
C TYR A 40 -16.95 0.80 18.15
N GLY A 41 -17.78 0.97 17.12
CA GLY A 41 -18.17 2.28 16.62
C GLY A 41 -18.43 2.28 15.12
N GLU A 42 -18.07 3.39 14.45
CA GLU A 42 -18.32 3.61 13.04
C GLU A 42 -17.10 4.18 12.32
N LEU A 43 -16.91 3.77 11.07
CA LEU A 43 -16.01 4.40 10.10
C LEU A 43 -16.87 5.05 9.02
N THR A 44 -16.73 6.35 8.83
CA THR A 44 -17.43 7.07 7.75
C THR A 44 -16.47 7.49 6.65
N VAL A 45 -16.94 7.46 5.41
CA VAL A 45 -16.25 8.00 4.24
C VAL A 45 -17.13 9.10 3.66
N SER A 46 -16.65 10.33 3.72
CA SER A 46 -17.25 11.48 3.04
C SER A 46 -16.29 12.01 1.98
N PHE A 47 -16.78 12.84 1.06
CA PHE A 47 -15.97 13.45 0.01
C PHE A 47 -16.04 14.97 0.15
N GLN A 48 -14.88 15.61 0.12
CA GLN A 48 -14.76 17.07 0.06
C GLN A 48 -15.08 17.57 -1.36
N ASP A 49 -15.21 18.89 -1.53
CA ASP A 49 -15.53 19.52 -2.82
C ASP A 49 -14.52 19.19 -3.93
N ASP A 50 -13.25 18.97 -3.58
CA ASP A 50 -12.18 18.57 -4.49
C ASP A 50 -12.18 17.04 -4.79
N GLY A 51 -13.10 16.30 -4.20
CA GLY A 51 -13.21 14.85 -4.30
C GLY A 51 -12.23 14.07 -3.41
N CYS A 52 -11.48 14.75 -2.52
CA CYS A 52 -10.61 14.12 -1.53
C CYS A 52 -11.45 13.43 -0.44
N PRO A 53 -11.28 12.12 -0.22
CA PRO A 53 -12.04 11.38 0.77
C PRO A 53 -11.59 11.75 2.18
N LEU A 54 -12.54 11.98 3.08
CA LEU A 54 -12.33 12.08 4.52
C LEU A 54 -12.81 10.79 5.18
N LEU A 55 -11.85 10.04 5.73
CA LEU A 55 -12.09 8.86 6.56
C LEU A 55 -12.23 9.32 8.01
N THR A 56 -13.38 9.05 8.65
CA THR A 56 -13.60 9.42 10.06
C THR A 56 -13.92 8.20 10.90
N VAL A 57 -13.15 7.97 11.96
CA VAL A 57 -13.40 6.90 12.93
C VAL A 57 -14.04 7.50 14.18
N HIS A 58 -15.21 7.00 14.55
CA HIS A 58 -15.91 7.34 15.78
C HIS A 58 -16.08 6.10 16.66
N LEU A 59 -15.69 6.15 17.94
CA LEU A 59 -15.78 5.03 18.87
C LEU A 59 -17.00 5.18 19.79
N SER A 60 -17.71 4.08 20.06
CA SER A 60 -18.92 4.06 20.89
C SER A 60 -18.65 3.82 22.39
N GLY A 61 -17.54 4.35 22.92
CA GLY A 61 -17.22 4.30 24.35
C GLY A 61 -16.52 3.04 24.87
N MET A 62 -16.20 2.08 23.99
CA MET A 62 -15.28 0.97 24.32
C MET A 62 -13.83 1.45 24.29
N GLN A 63 -13.00 0.97 25.21
CA GLN A 63 -11.57 1.24 25.19
C GLN A 63 -10.93 0.46 24.03
N ALA A 64 -10.59 1.19 22.97
CA ALA A 64 -9.82 0.70 21.85
C ALA A 64 -8.33 0.69 22.20
N ASP A 65 -7.69 -0.47 22.12
CA ASP A 65 -6.24 -0.56 22.24
C ASP A 65 -5.55 -0.24 20.90
N GLU A 66 -4.22 -0.11 20.94
CA GLU A 66 -3.41 0.16 19.75
C GLU A 66 -3.53 -0.94 18.69
N ASN A 67 -3.81 -2.19 19.08
CA ASN A 67 -3.96 -3.29 18.13
C ASN A 67 -5.25 -3.16 17.33
N PHE A 68 -6.35 -2.75 17.95
CA PHE A 68 -7.58 -2.44 17.22
C PHE A 68 -7.38 -1.25 16.27
N ALA A 69 -6.72 -0.18 16.73
CA ALA A 69 -6.38 0.97 15.89
C ALA A 69 -5.54 0.56 14.66
N ASP A 70 -4.51 -0.27 14.87
CA ASP A 70 -3.65 -0.84 13.82
C ASP A 70 -4.46 -1.61 12.77
N GLN A 71 -5.40 -2.46 13.20
CA GLN A 71 -6.26 -3.21 12.28
C GLN A 71 -7.17 -2.29 11.47
N VAL A 72 -7.77 -1.27 12.09
CA VAL A 72 -8.63 -0.29 11.40
C VAL A 72 -7.84 0.48 10.35
N LEU A 73 -6.66 0.99 10.71
CA LEU A 73 -5.81 1.76 9.80
C LEU A 73 -5.30 0.89 8.64
N LYS A 74 -4.86 -0.35 8.90
CA LYS A 74 -4.47 -1.30 7.85
C LYS A 74 -5.63 -1.63 6.90
N CYS A 75 -6.82 -1.87 7.43
CA CYS A 75 -8.00 -2.13 6.59
C CYS A 75 -8.34 -0.91 5.73
N CYS A 76 -8.27 0.30 6.30
CA CYS A 76 -8.47 1.54 5.55
C CYS A 76 -7.48 1.63 4.38
N LEU A 77 -6.18 1.42 4.62
CA LEU A 77 -5.14 1.59 3.61
C LEU A 77 -5.07 0.47 2.57
N LEU A 78 -5.20 -0.79 2.99
CA LEU A 78 -4.96 -1.95 2.11
C LEU A 78 -6.22 -2.42 1.39
N GLU A 79 -7.40 -2.02 1.88
CA GLU A 79 -8.69 -2.48 1.35
C GLU A 79 -9.56 -1.34 0.84
N LEU A 80 -9.92 -0.40 1.73
CA LEU A 80 -10.94 0.60 1.47
C LEU A 80 -10.44 1.73 0.57
N MET A 81 -9.26 2.27 0.84
CA MET A 81 -8.65 3.33 0.00
C MET A 81 -8.45 2.87 -1.45
N PRO A 82 -7.92 1.65 -1.70
CA PRO A 82 -7.90 1.09 -3.03
C PRO A 82 -9.26 1.12 -3.71
N ASP A 83 -10.33 0.72 -3.04
CA ASP A 83 -11.69 0.72 -3.60
C ASP A 83 -12.26 2.13 -3.84
N ILE A 84 -11.96 3.08 -2.94
CA ILE A 84 -12.31 4.50 -3.09
C ILE A 84 -11.71 5.04 -4.39
N GLY A 85 -10.46 4.66 -4.70
CA GLY A 85 -9.79 5.01 -5.94
C GLY A 85 -9.42 6.49 -6.00
N ARG A 86 -8.85 7.02 -4.91
CA ARG A 86 -8.30 8.38 -4.84
C ARG A 86 -6.85 8.31 -4.37
N PRO A 87 -5.96 9.15 -4.92
CA PRO A 87 -4.54 9.08 -4.60
C PRO A 87 -4.20 9.68 -3.22
N GLN A 88 -5.08 10.53 -2.69
CA GLN A 88 -4.92 11.23 -1.41
C GLN A 88 -6.13 10.96 -0.51
N ALA A 89 -5.97 11.20 0.79
CA ALA A 89 -7.05 11.11 1.76
C ALA A 89 -6.82 12.03 2.96
N MET A 90 -7.91 12.44 3.60
CA MET A 90 -7.95 13.01 4.94
C MET A 90 -8.37 11.94 5.94
N LEU A 91 -7.95 12.10 7.19
CA LEU A 91 -8.26 11.20 8.29
C LEU A 91 -8.63 11.99 9.54
N SER A 92 -9.73 11.62 10.16
CA SER A 92 -10.13 12.03 11.50
C SER A 92 -10.24 10.78 12.38
N ILE A 93 -9.45 10.73 13.44
CA ILE A 93 -9.37 9.56 14.34
C ILE A 93 -9.50 10.01 15.79
N PRO A 94 -9.84 9.07 16.70
CA PRO A 94 -9.77 9.33 18.13
C PRO A 94 -8.40 9.90 18.54
N VAL A 95 -8.40 10.85 19.48
CA VAL A 95 -7.19 11.57 19.90
C VAL A 95 -6.11 10.64 20.45
N GLU A 96 -6.52 9.55 21.09
CA GLU A 96 -5.64 8.50 21.60
C GLU A 96 -4.88 7.75 20.49
N TRP A 97 -5.37 7.77 19.25
CA TRP A 97 -4.71 7.13 18.11
C TRP A 97 -3.82 8.09 17.32
N ALA A 98 -3.81 9.38 17.66
CA ALA A 98 -3.08 10.42 16.93
C ALA A 98 -1.58 10.09 16.76
N ALA A 99 -0.97 9.44 17.75
CA ALA A 99 0.43 9.04 17.72
C ALA A 99 0.72 7.92 16.70
N LEU A 100 -0.28 7.15 16.29
CA LEU A 100 -0.13 6.05 15.33
C LEU A 100 -0.15 6.55 13.88
N ALA A 101 -0.88 7.63 13.58
CA ALA A 101 -1.11 8.13 12.23
C ALA A 101 0.17 8.30 11.38
N PRO A 102 1.29 8.85 11.89
CA PRO A 102 2.53 8.95 11.12
C PRO A 102 3.10 7.60 10.65
N GLY A 103 2.88 6.53 11.42
CA GLY A 103 3.29 5.16 11.03
C GLY A 103 2.53 4.58 9.84
N TYR A 104 1.50 5.29 9.38
CA TYR A 104 0.61 4.94 8.27
C TYR A 104 0.65 5.97 7.13
N GLY A 105 1.63 6.88 7.16
CA GLY A 105 1.78 7.93 6.15
C GLY A 105 0.77 9.07 6.27
N PHE A 106 0.09 9.20 7.41
CA PHE A 106 -0.79 10.33 7.72
C PHE A 106 -0.03 11.37 8.55
N PHE A 107 -0.13 12.64 8.15
CA PHE A 107 0.56 13.77 8.77
C PHE A 107 -0.45 14.77 9.33
N PRO A 108 -0.16 15.45 10.45
CA PRO A 108 -1.06 16.47 10.98
C PRO A 108 -1.45 17.52 9.93
N ALA A 109 -2.73 17.88 9.91
CA ALA A 109 -3.33 18.96 9.15
C ALA A 109 -4.02 19.95 10.13
N GLU A 110 -4.73 20.92 9.59
CA GLU A 110 -5.51 21.87 10.41
C GLU A 110 -6.64 21.16 11.18
N ASP A 111 -7.16 21.80 12.23
CA ASP A 111 -8.33 21.35 13.00
C ASP A 111 -8.32 19.92 13.55
N GLY A 112 -7.12 19.35 13.78
CA GLY A 112 -6.97 18.01 14.35
C GLY A 112 -7.16 16.87 13.36
N PHE A 113 -7.30 17.19 12.06
CA PHE A 113 -7.27 16.20 11.00
C PHE A 113 -5.84 15.77 10.67
N PHE A 114 -5.75 14.68 9.92
CA PHE A 114 -4.52 14.25 9.28
C PHE A 114 -4.72 14.19 7.77
N GLN A 115 -3.68 14.55 7.03
CA GLN A 115 -3.62 14.43 5.57
C GLN A 115 -2.68 13.31 5.17
N ARG A 116 -3.01 12.66 4.07
CA ARG A 116 -2.17 11.67 3.41
C ARG A 116 -2.05 12.05 1.93
N PRO A 117 -0.90 12.61 1.52
CA PRO A 117 -0.72 13.10 0.16
C PRO A 117 -0.65 11.94 -0.83
N ALA A 118 -0.83 12.27 -2.11
CA ALA A 118 -0.62 11.35 -3.21
C ALA A 118 0.82 10.85 -3.31
N GLU A 119 1.00 9.64 -3.81
CA GLU A 119 2.29 9.17 -4.30
C GLU A 119 2.65 9.94 -5.58
N GLU A 120 3.49 10.96 -5.45
CA GLU A 120 3.86 11.85 -6.54
C GLU A 120 4.87 11.21 -7.52
N LYS A 121 5.49 10.09 -7.14
CA LYS A 121 6.68 9.57 -7.81
C LYS A 121 6.40 8.25 -8.48
N PHE A 122 6.25 8.28 -9.81
CA PHE A 122 6.22 7.07 -10.63
C PHE A 122 7.02 7.26 -11.92
N ARG A 123 8.10 6.50 -12.07
CA ARG A 123 9.02 6.53 -13.23
C ARG A 123 9.09 5.17 -13.89
N ARG A 124 8.13 4.89 -14.78
CA ARG A 124 7.97 3.59 -15.45
C ARG A 124 9.28 3.08 -16.04
N GLU A 125 10.04 3.97 -16.67
CA GLU A 125 11.29 3.69 -17.39
C GLU A 125 12.41 3.13 -16.52
N THR A 126 12.36 3.35 -15.20
CA THR A 126 13.38 2.83 -14.27
C THR A 126 13.11 1.39 -13.82
N GLY A 127 11.92 0.85 -14.11
CA GLY A 127 11.58 -0.57 -14.02
C GLY A 127 11.69 -1.20 -12.62
N ILE A 128 12.02 -2.50 -12.60
CA ILE A 128 12.24 -3.29 -11.39
C ILE A 128 13.71 -3.73 -11.32
N SER A 129 14.30 -3.65 -10.13
CA SER A 129 15.68 -4.10 -9.93
C SER A 129 15.79 -5.63 -9.92
N TYR A 130 17.01 -6.14 -10.11
CA TYR A 130 17.26 -7.59 -10.03
C TYR A 130 16.80 -8.21 -8.70
N CYS A 131 16.84 -7.48 -7.59
CA CYS A 131 16.43 -7.98 -6.28
C CYS A 131 14.93 -7.81 -5.97
N GLY A 132 14.14 -7.26 -6.90
CA GLY A 132 12.73 -6.99 -6.70
C GLY A 132 12.42 -5.58 -6.16
N LEU A 133 13.41 -4.69 -6.01
CA LEU A 133 13.15 -3.30 -5.62
C LEU A 133 12.42 -2.56 -6.75
N ALA A 134 11.33 -1.86 -6.41
CA ALA A 134 10.56 -1.09 -7.37
C ALA A 134 11.26 0.24 -7.69
N CYS A 135 12.23 0.21 -8.61
CA CYS A 135 12.94 1.42 -9.02
C CYS A 135 11.98 2.50 -9.56
N CYS A 136 10.87 2.07 -10.17
CA CYS A 136 9.79 2.94 -10.65
C CYS A 136 9.10 3.77 -9.56
N LEU A 137 9.16 3.39 -8.28
CA LEU A 137 8.58 4.15 -7.16
C LEU A 137 9.66 4.71 -6.21
N CYS A 138 10.91 4.25 -6.32
CA CYS A 138 11.99 4.66 -5.43
C CYS A 138 12.52 6.07 -5.77
N ASP A 139 12.88 6.84 -4.76
CA ASP A 139 13.37 8.22 -4.89
C ASP A 139 14.62 8.53 -4.06
N GLU A 140 15.16 7.52 -3.37
CA GLU A 140 16.35 7.61 -2.50
C GLU A 140 17.55 8.33 -3.14
N GLN A 141 17.71 8.19 -4.45
CA GLN A 141 18.78 8.85 -5.19
C GLN A 141 18.20 9.67 -6.36
N PRO A 142 18.28 11.01 -6.28
CA PRO A 142 17.89 11.89 -7.38
C PRO A 142 18.61 11.51 -8.68
N GLY A 143 17.86 11.41 -9.78
CA GLY A 143 18.41 11.08 -11.09
C GLY A 143 18.82 9.62 -11.28
N CYS A 144 18.50 8.72 -10.33
CA CYS A 144 18.74 7.30 -10.49
C CYS A 144 17.96 6.74 -11.69
N LYS A 145 18.69 6.08 -12.61
CA LYS A 145 18.15 5.49 -13.84
C LYS A 145 17.52 4.10 -13.65
N GLY A 146 17.57 3.56 -12.43
CA GLY A 146 17.17 2.18 -12.15
C GLY A 146 18.30 1.18 -12.29
N CYS A 147 18.21 0.08 -11.53
CA CYS A 147 19.30 -0.90 -11.36
C CYS A 147 19.71 -1.55 -12.69
N GLN A 148 18.74 -1.94 -13.52
CA GLN A 148 19.03 -2.58 -14.82
C GLN A 148 19.71 -1.62 -15.82
N MET A 149 19.60 -0.30 -15.63
CA MET A 149 20.25 0.73 -16.44
C MET A 149 21.55 1.28 -15.81
N GLY A 150 22.10 0.60 -14.80
CA GLY A 150 23.35 1.01 -14.14
C GLY A 150 23.18 2.08 -13.06
N GLY A 151 21.96 2.31 -12.56
CA GLY A 151 21.69 3.23 -11.45
C GLY A 151 22.00 2.66 -10.05
N CYS A 152 22.50 1.42 -9.94
CA CYS A 152 22.81 0.84 -8.64
C CYS A 152 24.09 1.44 -8.06
N SER A 153 23.98 2.16 -6.93
CA SER A 153 25.12 2.73 -6.21
C SER A 153 26.12 1.67 -5.72
N MET A 154 25.67 0.42 -5.55
CA MET A 154 26.46 -0.70 -5.06
C MET A 154 26.89 -1.66 -6.18
N THR A 155 26.97 -1.20 -7.44
CA THR A 155 27.22 -2.06 -8.60
C THR A 155 28.43 -2.98 -8.43
N GLU A 156 29.53 -2.50 -7.84
CA GLU A 156 30.75 -3.30 -7.67
C GLU A 156 30.59 -4.45 -6.67
N SER A 157 29.84 -4.26 -5.59
CA SER A 157 29.70 -5.20 -4.47
C SER A 157 28.35 -5.92 -4.41
N CYS A 158 27.43 -5.62 -5.34
CA CYS A 158 26.09 -6.22 -5.35
C CYS A 158 26.13 -7.66 -5.91
N THR A 159 26.11 -8.63 -5.00
CA THR A 159 26.07 -10.07 -5.31
C THR A 159 24.89 -10.47 -6.18
N ILE A 160 23.70 -9.91 -5.94
CA ILE A 160 22.48 -10.17 -6.73
C ILE A 160 22.66 -9.74 -8.19
N LEU A 161 23.19 -8.53 -8.40
CA LEU A 161 23.37 -7.98 -9.74
C LEU A 161 24.34 -8.84 -10.54
N HIS A 162 25.48 -9.20 -9.95
CA HIS A 162 26.47 -10.07 -10.60
C HIS A 162 25.89 -11.46 -10.89
N CYS A 163 25.26 -12.10 -9.90
CA CYS A 163 24.63 -13.40 -10.08
C CYS A 163 23.57 -13.42 -11.18
N CYS A 164 22.70 -12.41 -11.24
CA CYS A 164 21.70 -12.32 -12.30
C CYS A 164 22.34 -12.11 -13.68
N ARG A 165 23.38 -11.27 -13.78
CA ARG A 165 24.10 -11.05 -15.05
C ARG A 165 24.81 -12.31 -15.53
N ASP A 166 25.55 -12.99 -14.65
CA ASP A 166 26.30 -14.21 -14.97
C ASP A 166 25.36 -15.34 -15.44
N LYS A 167 24.17 -15.43 -14.83
CA LYS A 167 23.13 -16.41 -15.21
C LYS A 167 22.23 -15.93 -16.35
N GLY A 168 22.40 -14.73 -16.88
CA GLY A 168 21.53 -14.16 -17.92
C GLY A 168 20.08 -13.93 -17.48
N LEU A 169 19.84 -13.74 -16.18
CA LEU A 169 18.52 -13.55 -15.57
C LEU A 169 18.14 -12.06 -15.51
N LYS A 170 16.87 -11.76 -15.75
CA LYS A 170 16.29 -10.41 -15.59
C LYS A 170 15.93 -10.04 -14.14
N GLY A 171 15.94 -11.02 -13.23
CA GLY A 171 15.68 -10.79 -11.81
C GLY A 171 15.79 -12.08 -11.00
N CYS A 172 16.01 -11.94 -9.69
CA CYS A 172 16.20 -13.03 -8.75
C CYS A 172 15.06 -14.04 -8.77
N GLY A 173 13.80 -13.59 -8.91
CA GLY A 173 12.63 -14.48 -8.93
C GLY A 173 12.63 -15.52 -10.05
N ARG A 174 13.47 -15.34 -11.09
CA ARG A 174 13.64 -16.30 -12.19
C ARG A 174 14.77 -17.32 -11.95
N CYS A 175 15.49 -17.21 -10.85
CA CYS A 175 16.54 -18.15 -10.49
C CYS A 175 15.92 -19.43 -9.91
N SER A 176 16.41 -20.60 -10.30
CA SER A 176 15.96 -21.89 -9.75
C SER A 176 16.24 -22.07 -8.26
N GLU A 177 17.15 -21.28 -7.71
CA GLU A 177 17.51 -21.28 -6.28
C GLU A 177 16.72 -20.24 -5.48
N PHE A 178 15.77 -19.53 -6.11
CA PHE A 178 15.00 -18.48 -5.45
C PHE A 178 13.89 -19.05 -4.56
N PRO A 179 13.68 -18.51 -3.33
CA PRO A 179 14.55 -17.56 -2.64
C PRO A 179 15.81 -18.26 -2.08
N CYS A 180 16.99 -17.72 -2.36
CA CYS A 180 18.25 -18.23 -1.80
C CYS A 180 18.60 -17.48 -0.49
N GLY A 181 19.71 -17.86 0.14
CA GLY A 181 20.18 -17.27 1.42
C GLY A 181 20.74 -15.84 1.33
N GLU A 182 20.50 -15.12 0.23
CA GLU A 182 20.97 -13.74 0.07
C GLU A 182 20.23 -12.78 1.01
N ARG A 183 20.96 -11.88 1.66
CA ARG A 183 20.43 -11.02 2.73
C ARG A 183 19.30 -10.12 2.25
N MET A 184 19.38 -9.59 1.04
CA MET A 184 18.32 -8.74 0.48
C MET A 184 16.99 -9.49 0.36
N LEU A 185 17.04 -10.81 0.12
CA LEU A 185 15.86 -11.66 0.05
C LEU A 185 15.30 -12.04 1.43
N SER A 186 15.90 -11.59 2.54
CA SER A 186 15.24 -11.67 3.86
C SER A 186 14.04 -10.72 3.97
N ASN A 187 14.02 -9.65 3.17
CA ASN A 187 12.91 -8.69 3.13
C ASN A 187 11.71 -9.28 2.34
N PRO A 188 10.52 -9.44 2.97
CA PRO A 188 9.35 -10.00 2.31
C PRO A 188 8.86 -9.22 1.08
N ARG A 189 8.95 -7.88 1.10
CA ARG A 189 8.56 -7.02 -0.04
C ARG A 189 9.43 -7.28 -1.26
N MET A 190 10.74 -7.42 -1.05
CA MET A 190 11.68 -7.74 -2.13
C MET A 190 11.40 -9.13 -2.72
N ARG A 191 11.15 -10.14 -1.88
CA ARG A 191 10.78 -11.47 -2.35
C ARG A 191 9.47 -11.46 -3.14
N ALA A 192 8.42 -10.84 -2.58
CA ALA A 192 7.12 -10.74 -3.22
C ALA A 192 7.21 -10.08 -4.59
N PHE A 193 7.91 -8.95 -4.70
CA PHE A 193 8.05 -8.23 -5.96
C PHE A 193 8.87 -9.04 -6.99
N ALA A 194 9.99 -9.65 -6.56
CA ALA A 194 10.79 -10.49 -7.44
C ALA A 194 10.00 -11.72 -7.95
N ARG A 195 9.23 -12.37 -7.07
CA ARG A 195 8.37 -13.51 -7.40
C ARG A 195 7.23 -13.11 -8.34
N PHE A 196 6.52 -12.04 -8.01
CA PHE A 196 5.43 -11.52 -8.85
C PHE A 196 5.92 -11.17 -10.25
N ALA A 197 7.07 -10.50 -10.38
CA ALA A 197 7.66 -10.18 -11.69
C ALA A 197 8.08 -11.44 -12.48
N ALA A 198 8.48 -12.51 -11.79
CA ALA A 198 8.82 -13.78 -12.42
C ALA A 198 7.58 -14.54 -12.92
N GLU A 199 6.51 -14.55 -12.12
CA GLU A 199 5.26 -15.28 -12.41
C GLU A 199 4.34 -14.54 -13.38
N MET A 200 4.16 -13.23 -13.17
CA MET A 200 3.19 -12.39 -13.89
C MET A 200 3.82 -11.47 -14.94
N GLY A 201 5.15 -11.33 -14.93
CA GLY A 201 5.90 -10.42 -15.80
C GLY A 201 6.20 -9.07 -15.15
N GLU A 202 7.33 -8.46 -15.55
CA GLU A 202 7.81 -7.18 -15.00
C GLU A 202 6.86 -6.02 -15.30
N ASP A 203 6.34 -5.93 -16.53
CA ASP A 203 5.36 -4.91 -16.91
C ASP A 203 4.07 -5.00 -16.08
N THR A 204 3.60 -6.22 -15.79
CA THR A 204 2.41 -6.43 -14.94
C THR A 204 2.65 -5.94 -13.52
N LEU A 205 3.84 -6.18 -12.95
CA LEU A 205 4.20 -5.63 -11.64
C LEU A 205 4.20 -4.09 -11.68
N ILE A 206 4.83 -3.50 -12.69
CA ILE A 206 4.92 -2.04 -12.83
C ILE A 206 3.52 -1.43 -12.97
N ASP A 207 2.64 -2.04 -13.75
CA ASP A 207 1.23 -1.63 -13.88
C ASP A 207 0.51 -1.72 -12.53
N ALA A 208 0.67 -2.82 -11.78
CA ALA A 208 0.06 -3.00 -10.47
C ALA A 208 0.53 -1.94 -9.46
N LEU A 209 1.82 -1.62 -9.47
CA LEU A 209 2.41 -0.57 -8.64
C LEU A 209 1.89 0.82 -9.03
N GLN A 210 1.74 1.09 -10.33
CA GLN A 210 1.14 2.35 -10.81
C GLN A 210 -0.32 2.49 -10.39
N THR A 211 -1.10 1.40 -10.52
CA THR A 211 -2.48 1.36 -10.07
C THR A 211 -2.57 1.59 -8.56
N GLY A 212 -1.67 0.97 -7.78
CA GLY A 212 -1.53 1.23 -6.36
C GLY A 212 -1.35 2.71 -6.06
N ALA A 213 -0.33 3.35 -6.65
CA ALA A 213 -0.05 4.77 -6.46
C ALA A 213 -1.27 5.67 -6.77
N LYS A 214 -1.93 5.44 -7.90
CA LYS A 214 -3.16 6.16 -8.30
C LYS A 214 -4.33 5.96 -7.32
N ARG A 215 -4.36 4.82 -6.63
CA ARG A 215 -5.37 4.46 -5.64
C ARG A 215 -4.90 4.70 -4.20
N GLY A 216 -3.89 5.54 -4.05
CA GLY A 216 -3.42 6.05 -2.77
C GLY A 216 -2.45 5.12 -2.06
N MET A 217 -1.84 4.16 -2.73
CA MET A 217 -0.75 3.40 -2.10
C MET A 217 0.55 4.19 -2.10
N ILE A 218 1.27 4.18 -0.99
CA ILE A 218 2.55 4.87 -0.81
C ILE A 218 3.67 3.83 -0.70
N TYR A 219 4.72 4.00 -1.50
CA TYR A 219 5.84 3.06 -1.52
C TYR A 219 6.77 3.23 -0.32
N HIS A 220 7.10 4.49 0.00
CA HIS A 220 7.88 4.89 1.16
C HIS A 220 7.22 6.06 1.87
N TYR A 221 7.00 5.94 3.18
CA TYR A 221 6.62 7.09 3.96
C TYR A 221 7.81 8.06 4.05
N PRO A 222 7.56 9.39 4.01
CA PRO A 222 8.59 10.42 4.12
C PRO A 222 9.69 10.12 5.15
N GLY A 223 10.94 10.06 4.68
CA GLY A 223 12.11 9.82 5.53
C GLY A 223 12.34 8.36 5.96
N THR A 224 11.62 7.41 5.37
CA THR A 224 11.72 5.98 5.70
C THR A 224 11.88 5.10 4.45
N LEU A 225 12.30 3.86 4.65
CA LEU A 225 12.35 2.82 3.60
C LEU A 225 11.16 1.84 3.66
N VAL A 226 10.11 2.20 4.40
CA VAL A 226 8.91 1.37 4.59
C VAL A 226 7.68 2.11 4.09
N GLY A 227 6.67 1.39 3.65
CA GLY A 227 5.40 1.96 3.23
C GLY A 227 4.26 0.95 3.30
N ASP A 228 3.21 1.18 2.52
CA ASP A 228 2.00 0.36 2.57
C ASP A 228 2.28 -1.10 2.20
N TYR A 229 3.21 -1.33 1.27
CA TYR A 229 3.60 -2.66 0.83
C TYR A 229 4.37 -3.45 1.90
N ASP A 230 4.72 -2.86 3.04
CA ASP A 230 5.32 -3.56 4.18
C ASP A 230 4.27 -3.91 5.26
N LEU A 231 3.09 -3.27 5.24
CA LEU A 231 2.01 -3.50 6.21
C LEU A 231 1.48 -4.94 6.29
N PRO A 232 1.39 -5.72 5.17
CA PRO A 232 0.96 -7.11 5.26
C PRO A 232 1.93 -8.02 6.03
N GLY A 233 3.17 -7.57 6.28
CA GLY A 233 4.18 -8.28 7.09
C GLY A 233 4.70 -9.60 6.54
N SER A 234 4.15 -10.09 5.43
CA SER A 234 4.46 -11.39 4.83
C SER A 234 4.49 -11.32 3.31
N GLU A 235 5.27 -12.20 2.69
CA GLU A 235 5.37 -12.28 1.24
C GLU A 235 4.00 -12.53 0.58
N GLU A 236 3.21 -13.45 1.13
CA GLU A 236 1.88 -13.79 0.58
C GLU A 236 0.85 -12.68 0.74
N GLY A 237 0.92 -11.91 1.84
CA GLY A 237 0.07 -10.73 2.01
C GLY A 237 0.37 -9.66 0.96
N ILE A 238 1.64 -9.47 0.63
CA ILE A 238 2.09 -8.50 -0.39
C ILE A 238 1.70 -8.97 -1.79
N LEU A 239 1.82 -10.26 -2.09
CA LEU A 239 1.37 -10.83 -3.36
C LEU A 239 -0.14 -10.70 -3.54
N SER A 240 -0.92 -10.99 -2.49
CA SER A 240 -2.38 -10.84 -2.51
C SER A 240 -2.78 -9.39 -2.80
N LEU A 241 -2.06 -8.44 -2.22
CA LEU A 241 -2.23 -7.00 -2.48
C LEU A 241 -1.92 -6.64 -3.94
N LEU A 242 -0.80 -7.13 -4.50
CA LEU A 242 -0.44 -6.90 -5.91
C LEU A 242 -1.45 -7.50 -6.90
N HIS A 243 -1.90 -8.73 -6.66
CA HIS A 243 -2.92 -9.36 -7.48
C HIS A 243 -4.22 -8.56 -7.51
N ARG A 244 -4.59 -7.96 -6.38
CA ARG A 244 -5.75 -7.07 -6.33
C ARG A 244 -5.55 -5.80 -7.13
N MET A 245 -4.35 -5.18 -7.07
CA MET A 245 -4.04 -4.02 -7.90
C MET A 245 -4.18 -4.32 -9.40
N CYS A 246 -3.98 -5.57 -9.83
CA CYS A 246 -4.22 -5.99 -11.21
C CYS A 246 -5.71 -6.06 -11.58
N GLY A 247 -6.60 -6.24 -10.61
CA GLY A 247 -8.05 -6.38 -10.82
C GLY A 247 -8.77 -5.04 -10.99
N TYR A 248 -8.14 -3.92 -10.65
CA TYR A 248 -8.74 -2.60 -10.84
C TYR A 248 -8.57 -2.11 -12.29
N PRO A 249 -9.51 -1.27 -12.79
CA PRO A 249 -9.40 -0.67 -14.11
C PRO A 249 -8.09 0.10 -14.28
N LYS A 250 -7.38 -0.20 -15.36
CA LYS A 250 -6.26 0.62 -15.86
C LYS A 250 -6.90 1.80 -16.60
N ASP A 251 -6.63 3.03 -16.16
CA ASP A 251 -7.03 4.24 -16.89
C ASP A 251 -6.56 4.23 -18.35
#